data_AF-F9EQK5-F1
#
_entry.id   AF-F9EQK5-F1
#
_cell.length_a   1.000
_cell.length_b   1.000
_cell.length_c   1.000
_cell.angle_alpha   90.00
_cell.angle_beta   90.00
_cell.angle_gamma   90.00
#
_symmetry.space_group_name_H-M   'P 1'
#
loop_
_entity.id
_entity.type
_entity.pdbx_description
1 polymer ?
#
loop_
_entity_poly.entity_id
_entity_poly.type
_entity_poly.pdbx_seq_one_letter_code
_entity_poly.pdbx_strand_id
1 'polypeptide(L)'
;LYIRKIIVSFIVGLCVYIILLITGTPYAALSAILLGVGNMIPYVGSIIGGIIAFFLILLVAPIKTIILLVAIAISQLVDGFIVGPKIIGNKVGLNTFWVIVSMIIFGNLFGLVGMF
;
A
#
# COMPACT_ATOMS: atom_id res chain seq x y z
N LEU A 1 2.79 -12.37 13.53
CA LEU A 1 2.27 -11.10 12.97
C LEU A 1 3.39 -10.30 12.31
N TYR A 2 4.46 -9.97 13.04
CA TYR A 2 5.60 -9.18 12.54
C TYR A 2 6.37 -9.80 11.36
N ILE A 3 6.77 -11.08 11.43
CA ILE A 3 7.44 -11.78 10.31
C ILE A 3 6.64 -11.70 9.00
N ARG A 4 5.30 -11.78 9.11
CA ARG A 4 4.41 -11.73 7.95
C ARG A 4 4.40 -10.32 7.34
N LYS A 5 4.32 -9.28 8.17
CA LYS A 5 4.39 -7.89 7.71
C LYS A 5 5.71 -7.58 6.99
N ILE A 6 6.83 -8.09 7.48
CA ILE A 6 8.14 -7.90 6.82
C ILE A 6 8.13 -8.48 5.40
N ILE A 7 7.59 -9.69 5.22
CA ILE A 7 7.50 -10.34 3.90
C ILE A 7 6.62 -9.52 2.95
N VAL A 8 5.52 -8.97 3.45
CA VAL A 8 4.61 -8.13 2.66
C VAL A 8 5.25 -6.82 2.24
N SER A 9 5.83 -6.10 3.20
CA SER A 9 6.58 -4.87 2.97
C SER A 9 7.68 -5.09 1.93
N PHE A 10 8.36 -6.23 2.00
CA PHE A 10 9.37 -6.62 1.02
C PHE A 10 8.77 -6.82 -0.37
N ILE A 11 7.68 -7.59 -0.50
CA ILE A 11 6.99 -7.82 -1.79
C ILE A 11 6.50 -6.51 -2.40
N VAL A 12 5.90 -5.62 -1.61
CA VAL A 12 5.42 -4.31 -2.06
C VAL A 12 6.57 -3.45 -2.57
N GLY A 13 7.67 -3.35 -1.81
CA GLY A 13 8.87 -2.64 -2.26
C GLY A 13 9.45 -3.22 -3.55
N LEU A 14 9.52 -4.55 -3.67
CA LEU A 14 10.01 -5.25 -4.86
C LEU A 14 9.11 -5.01 -6.09
N CYS A 15 7.79 -4.99 -5.88
CA CYS A 15 6.83 -4.71 -6.94
C CYS A 15 7.02 -3.28 -7.48
N VAL A 16 7.11 -2.30 -6.59
CA VAL A 16 7.41 -0.91 -6.97
C VAL A 16 8.77 -0.82 -7.67
N TYR A 17 9.80 -1.49 -7.16
CA TYR A 17 11.14 -1.49 -7.74
C TYR A 17 11.12 -1.98 -9.19
N ILE A 18 10.48 -3.12 -9.46
CA ILE A 18 10.40 -3.72 -10.79
C ILE A 18 9.67 -2.77 -11.76
N ILE A 19 8.54 -2.20 -11.37
CA ILE A 19 7.78 -1.27 -12.22
C ILE A 19 8.62 -0.04 -12.56
N LEU A 20 9.31 0.53 -11.56
CA LEU A 20 10.14 1.70 -11.78
C LEU A 20 11.40 1.38 -12.61
N LEU A 21 11.98 0.19 -12.41
CA LEU A 21 13.16 -0.25 -13.15
C LEU A 21 12.85 -0.49 -14.63
N ILE A 22 11.74 -1.18 -14.95
CA ILE A 22 11.33 -1.43 -16.35
C ILE A 22 11.01 -0.13 -17.09
N THR A 23 10.42 0.85 -16.40
CA THR A 23 10.07 2.15 -16.99
C THR A 23 11.24 3.15 -16.97
N GLY A 24 12.41 2.75 -16.46
CA GLY A 24 13.60 3.59 -16.34
C GLY A 24 13.35 4.85 -15.51
N THR A 25 12.51 4.77 -14.47
CA THR A 25 12.23 5.92 -13.59
C THR A 25 13.47 6.23 -12.74
N PRO A 26 13.87 7.51 -12.60
CA PRO A 26 14.95 7.86 -11.70
C PRO A 26 14.58 7.48 -10.25
N TYR A 27 15.60 7.19 -9.45
CA TYR A 27 15.45 6.82 -8.03
C TYR A 27 14.60 5.56 -7.76
N ALA A 28 14.49 4.64 -8.73
CA ALA A 28 13.72 3.39 -8.59
C ALA A 28 14.00 2.64 -7.27
N ALA A 29 15.28 2.41 -6.94
CA ALA A 29 15.69 1.72 -5.71
C ALA A 29 15.30 2.49 -4.44
N LEU A 30 15.58 3.80 -4.41
CA LEU A 30 15.29 4.65 -3.26
C LEU A 30 13.79 4.74 -2.99
N SER A 31 12.99 4.98 -4.03
CA SER A 31 11.52 5.02 -3.97
C SER A 31 10.95 3.69 -3.50
N ALA A 32 11.46 2.57 -4.03
CA ALA A 32 11.05 1.24 -3.62
C ALA A 32 11.34 0.93 -2.15
N ILE A 33 12.49 1.36 -1.63
CA ILE A 33 12.84 1.19 -0.22
C ILE A 33 11.92 2.04 0.66
N LEU A 34 11.68 3.31 0.29
CA LEU A 34 10.77 4.20 1.02
C LEU A 34 9.35 3.62 1.10
N LEU A 35 8.83 3.11 -0.01
CA LEU A 35 7.50 2.50 -0.09
C LEU A 35 7.45 1.13 0.60
N GLY A 36 8.48 0.29 0.45
CA GLY A 36 8.56 -1.01 1.10
C GLY A 36 8.63 -0.88 2.62
N VAL A 37 9.53 -0.05 3.14
CA VAL A 37 9.65 0.22 4.59
C VAL A 37 8.39 0.92 5.10
N GLY A 38 7.86 1.89 4.35
CA GLY A 38 6.60 2.55 4.66
C GLY A 38 5.45 1.56 4.83
N ASN A 39 5.37 0.54 3.97
CA ASN A 39 4.29 -0.44 4.04
C ASN A 39 4.35 -1.38 5.26
N MET A 40 5.34 -1.26 6.16
CA MET A 40 5.29 -1.94 7.48
C MET A 40 4.11 -1.46 8.33
N ILE A 41 3.71 -0.19 8.15
CA ILE A 41 2.48 0.40 8.67
C ILE A 41 1.56 0.60 7.47
N PRO A 42 0.62 -0.35 7.22
CA PRO A 42 -0.23 -0.32 6.03
C PRO A 42 -0.96 1.01 5.89
N TYR A 43 -1.16 1.44 4.65
CA TYR A 43 -1.75 2.72 4.27
C TYR A 43 -0.92 3.94 4.68
N VAL A 44 -0.69 4.17 5.97
CA VAL A 44 -0.03 5.38 6.49
C VAL A 44 1.40 5.50 6.00
N GLY A 45 2.23 4.46 6.19
CA GLY A 45 3.63 4.55 5.81
C GLY A 45 3.85 4.48 4.29
N SER A 46 2.96 3.81 3.55
CA SER A 46 2.96 3.84 2.08
C SER A 46 2.60 5.21 1.51
N ILE A 47 1.68 5.94 2.14
CA ILE A 47 1.38 7.32 1.77
C ILE A 47 2.58 8.22 2.03
N ILE A 48 3.19 8.15 3.22
CA ILE A 48 4.36 8.97 3.58
C ILE A 48 5.54 8.66 2.66
N GLY A 49 5.88 7.38 2.48
CA GLY A 49 6.94 6.94 1.57
C GLY A 49 6.66 7.34 0.13
N GLY A 50 5.40 7.25 -0.29
CA GLY A 50 4.93 7.68 -1.61
C GLY A 50 5.07 9.18 -1.83
N ILE A 51 4.75 10.02 -0.84
CA ILE A 51 4.91 11.48 -0.91
C ILE A 51 6.39 11.86 -1.08
N ILE A 52 7.28 11.26 -0.28
CA ILE A 52 8.72 11.52 -0.38
C ILE A 52 9.24 11.09 -1.76
N ALA A 53 8.89 9.88 -2.22
CA ALA A 53 9.25 9.38 -3.54
C ALA A 53 8.67 10.25 -4.68
N PHE A 54 7.46 10.77 -4.49
CA PHE A 54 6.80 11.64 -5.47
C PHE A 54 7.59 12.92 -5.67
N PHE A 55 7.98 13.61 -4.60
CA PHE A 55 8.81 14.81 -4.71
C PHE A 55 10.18 14.50 -5.35
N LEU A 56 10.84 13.41 -4.95
CA LEU A 56 12.13 13.01 -5.53
C LEU A 56 12.06 12.87 -7.06
N ILE A 57 11.02 12.21 -7.57
CA ILE A 57 10.83 12.01 -9.01
C ILE A 57 10.30 13.28 -9.68
N LEU A 58 9.46 14.07 -9.02
CA LEU A 58 8.90 15.30 -9.55
C LEU A 58 9.99 16.31 -9.94
N LEU A 59 11.02 16.45 -9.10
CA LEU A 59 12.12 17.39 -9.34
C LEU A 59 13.00 17.00 -10.54
N VAL A 60 13.08 15.72 -10.90
CA VAL A 60 13.99 15.22 -11.95
C VAL A 60 13.27 14.84 -13.24
N ALA A 61 12.12 14.17 -13.11
CA ALA A 61 11.35 13.65 -14.24
C ALA A 61 9.84 13.75 -13.93
N PRO A 62 9.23 14.94 -14.05
CA PRO A 62 7.86 15.20 -13.60
C PRO A 62 6.84 14.28 -14.30
N ILE A 63 7.00 14.00 -15.59
CA ILE A 63 6.12 13.08 -16.34
C ILE A 63 6.14 11.67 -15.74
N LYS A 64 7.27 11.26 -15.17
CA LYS A 64 7.44 9.93 -14.59
C LYS A 64 6.81 9.79 -13.19
N THR A 65 6.34 10.87 -12.57
CA THR A 65 5.55 10.78 -11.32
C THR A 65 4.23 10.05 -11.51
N ILE A 66 3.64 10.11 -12.71
CA ILE A 66 2.44 9.34 -13.05
C ILE A 66 2.73 7.84 -12.98
N ILE A 67 3.90 7.42 -13.48
CA ILE A 67 4.35 6.03 -13.43
C ILE A 67 4.53 5.58 -11.98
N LEU A 68 5.11 6.43 -11.12
CA LEU A 68 5.20 6.17 -9.68
C LEU A 68 3.82 5.97 -9.05
N LEU A 69 2.86 6.85 -9.32
CA LEU A 69 1.50 6.74 -8.78
C LEU A 69 0.82 5.44 -9.21
N VAL A 70 0.97 5.04 -10.48
CA VAL A 70 0.48 3.75 -10.98
C VAL A 70 1.19 2.58 -10.28
N ALA A 71 2.51 2.65 -10.10
CA ALA A 71 3.27 1.63 -9.39
C ALA A 71 2.80 1.47 -7.94
N ILE A 72 2.56 2.58 -7.24
CA ILE A 72 2.01 2.59 -5.89
C ILE A 72 0.63 1.94 -5.90
N ALA A 73 -0.29 2.38 -6.77
CA ALA A 73 -1.63 1.81 -6.86
C ALA A 73 -1.61 0.29 -7.08
N ILE A 74 -0.82 -0.20 -8.05
CA ILE A 74 -0.66 -1.65 -8.31
C ILE A 74 -0.14 -2.36 -7.06
N SER A 75 0.89 -1.82 -6.42
CA SER A 75 1.48 -2.44 -5.21
C SER A 75 0.49 -2.50 -4.04
N GLN A 76 -0.34 -1.49 -3.85
CA GLN A 76 -1.39 -1.45 -2.82
C GLN A 76 -2.55 -2.40 -3.14
N LEU A 77 -2.87 -2.62 -4.42
CA LEU A 77 -3.85 -3.64 -4.83
C LEU A 77 -3.35 -5.05 -4.53
N VAL A 78 -2.06 -5.32 -4.77
CA VAL A 78 -1.43 -6.59 -4.40
C VAL A 78 -1.52 -6.80 -2.88
N ASP A 79 -1.23 -5.77 -2.09
CA ASP A 79 -1.34 -5.84 -0.63
C ASP A 79 -2.80 -6.05 -0.16
N GLY A 80 -3.74 -5.27 -0.69
CA GLY A 80 -5.16 -5.33 -0.30
C GLY A 80 -5.85 -6.64 -0.70
N PHE A 81 -5.67 -7.09 -1.94
CA PHE A 81 -6.43 -8.22 -2.50
C PHE A 81 -5.76 -9.59 -2.32
N ILE A 82 -4.43 -9.67 -2.36
CA ILE A 82 -3.73 -10.96 -2.32
C ILE A 82 -3.24 -11.25 -0.90
N VAL A 83 -2.70 -10.22 -0.25
CA VAL A 83 -2.01 -10.35 1.03
C VAL A 83 -2.98 -10.22 2.20
N GLY A 84 -3.89 -9.24 2.17
CA GLY A 84 -4.94 -9.02 3.16
C GLY A 84 -5.68 -10.31 3.56
N PRO A 85 -6.35 -11.02 2.64
CA PRO A 85 -7.12 -12.23 2.98
C PRO A 85 -6.23 -13.40 3.44
N LYS A 86 -5.02 -13.56 2.88
CA LYS A 86 -4.10 -14.65 3.27
C LYS A 86 -3.48 -14.45 4.66
N ILE A 87 -3.38 -13.21 5.14
CA ILE A 87 -2.75 -12.88 6.43
C ILE A 87 -3.79 -12.73 7.55
N ILE A 88 -4.97 -12.18 7.24
CA ILE A 88 -6.06 -11.90 8.19
C ILE A 88 -6.98 -13.11 8.38
N GLY A 89 -7.05 -14.01 7.38
CA GLY A 89 -8.01 -15.12 7.34
C GLY A 89 -7.98 -16.14 8.49
N ASN A 90 -6.96 -16.13 9.36
CA ASN A 90 -6.87 -17.08 10.48
C ASN A 90 -6.92 -16.47 11.88
N LYS A 91 -7.03 -15.14 12.06
CA LYS A 91 -7.05 -14.54 13.41
C LYS A 91 -7.92 -13.30 13.56
N VAL A 92 -9.13 -13.33 13.02
CA VAL A 92 -10.21 -12.55 13.63
C VAL A 92 -11.30 -13.53 14.00
N GLY A 93 -11.29 -13.97 15.25
CA GLY A 93 -12.46 -14.59 15.90
C GLY A 93 -13.61 -13.61 16.09
N LEU A 94 -13.58 -12.47 15.39
CA LEU A 94 -14.74 -11.63 15.17
C LEU A 94 -15.55 -12.31 14.07
N ASN A 95 -16.73 -12.82 14.44
CA ASN A 95 -17.71 -13.30 13.48
C ASN A 95 -17.84 -12.22 12.40
N THR A 96 -17.51 -12.55 11.14
CA THR A 96 -17.56 -11.65 9.99
C THR A 96 -18.88 -10.87 9.93
N PHE A 97 -19.95 -11.46 10.48
CA PHE A 97 -21.21 -10.80 10.79
C PHE A 97 -21.05 -9.44 11.48
N TRP A 98 -20.30 -9.34 12.58
CA TRP A 98 -20.17 -8.10 13.35
C TRP A 98 -19.39 -7.03 12.58
N VAL A 99 -18.38 -7.40 11.79
CA VAL A 99 -17.65 -6.45 10.95
C VAL A 99 -18.58 -5.84 9.90
N ILE A 100 -19.39 -6.66 9.24
CA ILE A 100 -20.38 -6.21 8.25
C ILE A 100 -21.44 -5.33 8.92
N VAL A 101 -21.95 -5.74 10.09
CA VAL A 101 -22.94 -4.98 10.87
C VAL A 101 -22.37 -3.61 11.26
N SER A 102 -21.11 -3.55 11.73
CA SER A 102 -20.45 -2.28 12.04
C SER A 102 -20.29 -1.41 10.80
N MET A 103 -19.84 -1.96 9.66
CA MET A 103 -19.69 -1.20 8.42
C MET A 103 -21.03 -0.65 7.89
N ILE A 104 -22.14 -1.39 8.05
CA ILE A 104 -23.46 -0.90 7.64
C ILE A 104 -23.94 0.22 8.58
N ILE A 105 -23.81 0.03 9.90
CA ILE A 105 -24.27 1.01 10.89
C ILE A 105 -23.44 2.30 10.79
N PHE A 106 -22.11 2.18 10.85
CA PHE A 106 -21.21 3.33 10.83
C PHE A 106 -21.04 3.91 9.43
N GLY A 107 -21.09 3.09 8.37
CA GLY A 107 -21.13 3.58 6.98
C GLY A 107 -22.38 4.40 6.67
N ASN A 108 -23.54 4.08 7.28
CA ASN A 108 -24.74 4.89 7.13
C ASN A 108 -24.71 6.16 8.00
N LEU A 109 -24.04 6.14 9.15
CA LEU A 109 -23.93 7.29 10.05
C LEU A 109 -22.86 8.32 9.62
N PHE A 110 -21.72 7.83 9.14
CA PHE A 110 -20.52 8.65 8.85
C PHE A 110 -20.07 8.57 7.38
N GLY A 111 -20.88 7.94 6.51
CA GLY A 111 -20.58 7.78 5.10
C GLY A 111 -19.31 6.96 4.86
N LEU A 112 -18.55 7.31 3.81
CA LEU A 112 -17.29 6.66 3.45
C LEU A 112 -16.31 6.55 4.63
N VAL A 113 -16.28 7.55 5.52
CA VAL A 113 -15.37 7.57 6.69
C VAL A 113 -15.76 6.48 7.70
N GLY A 114 -17.04 6.13 7.81
CA GLY A 114 -17.52 5.05 8.69
C GLY A 114 -17.33 3.64 8.12
N MET A 115 -16.87 3.53 6.87
CA MET A 115 -16.58 2.25 6.20
C MET A 115 -15.10 1.86 6.26
N PHE A 116 -14.21 2.76 6.70
CA PHE A 116 -12.77 2.53 6.89
C PHE A 116 -12.44 2.27 8.36
#